data_AF-A0A397V3D0-F1
#
_entry.id   AF-A0A397V3D0-F1
#
_cell.length_a   1.000
_cell.length_b   1.000
_cell.length_c   1.000
_cell.angle_alpha   90.00
_cell.angle_beta   90.00
_cell.angle_gamma   90.00
#
_symmetry.space_group_name_H-M   'P 1'
#
loop_
_entity.id
_entity.type
_entity.pdbx_description
1 polymer ?
#
loop_
_entity_poly.entity_id
_entity_poly.type
_entity_poly.pdbx_seq_one_letter_code
_entity_poly.pdbx_strand_id
1 'polypeptide(L)'
;FMSVIMEVLIIPIAYLTIKSAGFSKIAGFLVSALLIFENGLVTQGRLILHGSSFLSFTAFTFLCVSNFILKKKTMSINYFMVWVWMTLTGVGLGLQCKFGRFFHNGVYRSLSKKIFRVLSSDLGTSFTQIAKNLFANALCLIVIPVILYIIFFFIHIAILKYGGADELYISPEFRKTLNEYSMDDTPIDVAYDSVITLRHVVTGGYLHSHQIPYPRSQDDDILSLLMHVGDDEDNFWTIRTVKFAESPENTKETQELQEPQESLDWIYDGALIHLEHFETERSLHSNATEAPVSDGEFQKEVSARLFEGFLDTTDLWNVEIVESDKSDPESSERLRAINTKFRLYNHETRCYLFSHFIKLPAWGSDEIEVTCATNANYQNSLWYIETNSHP
;
A
#
# COMPACT_ATOMS: atom_id res chain seq x y z
N PHE A 1 -2.90 -31.36 9.62
CA PHE A 1 -2.67 -31.84 10.99
C PHE A 1 -2.58 -30.70 12.01
N MET A 2 -1.69 -29.71 11.84
CA MET A 2 -1.58 -28.58 12.78
C MET A 2 -2.89 -27.79 12.97
N SER A 3 -3.64 -27.54 11.89
CA SER A 3 -4.96 -26.88 11.94
C SER A 3 -5.93 -27.61 12.91
N VAL A 4 -6.04 -28.93 12.77
CA VAL A 4 -6.86 -29.80 13.64
C VAL A 4 -6.42 -29.71 15.09
N ILE A 5 -5.10 -29.75 15.37
CA ILE A 5 -4.58 -29.63 16.75
C ILE A 5 -5.04 -28.31 17.37
N MET A 6 -4.91 -27.20 16.64
CA MET A 6 -5.29 -25.88 17.15
C MET A 6 -6.78 -25.81 17.51
N GLU A 7 -7.64 -26.50 16.77
CA GLU A 7 -9.07 -26.54 17.09
C GLU A 7 -9.41 -27.50 18.23
N VAL A 8 -8.75 -28.65 18.30
CA VAL A 8 -8.93 -29.56 19.43
C VAL A 8 -8.57 -28.86 20.74
N LEU A 9 -7.60 -27.95 20.75
CA LEU A 9 -7.26 -27.13 21.92
C LEU A 9 -8.37 -26.18 22.37
N ILE A 10 -9.28 -25.76 21.49
CA ILE A 10 -10.41 -24.88 21.85
C ILE A 10 -11.33 -25.54 22.86
N ILE A 11 -11.54 -26.85 22.73
CA ILE A 11 -12.45 -27.64 23.57
C ILE A 11 -12.06 -27.59 25.07
N PRO A 12 -10.84 -27.99 25.49
CA PRO A 12 -10.43 -27.89 26.88
C PRO A 12 -10.31 -26.43 27.35
N ILE A 13 -9.94 -25.50 26.48
CA ILE A 13 -9.89 -24.07 26.83
C ILE A 13 -11.29 -23.53 27.15
N ALA A 14 -12.31 -23.91 26.39
CA ALA A 14 -13.70 -23.54 26.64
C ALA A 14 -14.20 -24.11 27.97
N TYR A 15 -13.93 -25.40 28.24
CA TYR A 15 -14.22 -26.03 29.54
C TYR A 15 -13.64 -25.21 30.70
N LEU A 16 -12.34 -24.90 30.61
CA LEU A 16 -11.63 -24.16 31.65
C LEU A 16 -12.13 -22.73 31.77
N THR A 17 -12.56 -22.10 30.68
CA THR A 17 -13.12 -20.74 30.68
C THR A 17 -14.42 -20.70 31.46
N ILE A 18 -15.36 -21.62 31.18
CA ILE A 18 -16.64 -21.72 31.87
C ILE A 18 -16.46 -22.06 33.35
N LYS A 19 -15.52 -22.96 33.67
CA LYS A 19 -15.17 -23.29 35.05
C LYS A 19 -14.56 -22.09 35.78
N SER A 20 -13.67 -21.34 35.11
CA SER A 20 -13.06 -20.12 35.65
C SER A 20 -14.11 -19.03 35.87
N ALA A 21 -15.16 -19.00 35.04
CA ALA A 21 -16.33 -18.13 35.15
C ALA A 21 -17.21 -18.39 36.39
N GLY A 22 -16.97 -19.49 37.12
CA GLY A 22 -17.72 -19.84 38.33
C GLY A 22 -18.93 -20.74 38.10
N PHE A 23 -19.13 -21.25 36.88
CA PHE A 23 -20.19 -22.20 36.57
C PHE A 23 -19.86 -23.63 37.03
N SER A 24 -20.88 -24.49 37.08
CA SER A 24 -20.74 -25.88 37.49
C SER A 24 -19.91 -26.71 36.50
N LYS A 25 -19.33 -27.83 36.97
CA LYS A 25 -18.59 -28.78 36.13
C LYS A 25 -19.45 -29.32 34.97
N ILE A 26 -20.76 -29.49 35.21
CA ILE A 26 -21.73 -29.97 34.22
C ILE A 26 -21.91 -28.93 33.11
N ALA A 27 -22.02 -27.65 33.46
CA ALA A 27 -22.12 -26.57 32.47
C ALA A 27 -20.87 -26.50 31.60
N GLY A 28 -19.67 -26.61 32.19
CA GLY A 28 -18.42 -26.66 31.43
C GLY A 28 -18.34 -27.86 30.47
N PHE A 29 -18.77 -29.04 30.93
CA PHE A 29 -18.83 -30.24 30.09
C PHE A 29 -19.80 -30.05 28.92
N LEU A 30 -21.01 -29.53 29.19
CA LEU A 30 -22.02 -29.29 28.16
C LEU A 30 -21.53 -28.33 27.08
N VAL A 31 -20.90 -27.21 27.45
CA VAL A 31 -20.30 -26.27 26.49
C VAL A 31 -19.23 -26.94 25.63
N SER A 32 -18.37 -27.76 26.26
CA SER A 32 -17.30 -28.46 25.54
C SER A 32 -17.86 -29.51 24.59
N ALA A 33 -18.90 -30.24 24.99
CA ALA A 33 -19.60 -31.20 24.15
C ALA A 33 -20.27 -30.52 22.95
N LEU A 34 -20.93 -29.37 23.14
CA LEU A 34 -21.50 -28.59 22.04
C LEU A 34 -20.43 -28.17 21.03
N LEU A 35 -19.25 -27.74 21.50
CA LEU A 35 -18.15 -27.37 20.62
C LEU A 35 -17.52 -28.58 19.91
N ILE A 36 -17.47 -29.76 20.53
CA ILE A 36 -16.99 -31.00 19.88
C ILE A 36 -17.88 -31.35 18.67
N PHE A 37 -19.20 -31.18 18.81
CA PHE A 37 -20.17 -31.52 17.76
C PHE A 37 -20.56 -30.33 16.87
N GLU A 38 -19.82 -29.22 16.96
CA GLU A 38 -20.04 -28.05 16.10
C GLU A 38 -19.39 -28.28 14.73
N ASN A 39 -20.23 -28.51 13.71
CA ASN A 39 -19.78 -28.78 12.34
C ASN A 39 -18.97 -27.62 11.76
N GLY A 40 -19.24 -26.38 12.16
CA GLY A 40 -18.46 -25.21 11.73
C GLY A 40 -16.99 -25.28 12.17
N LEU A 41 -16.72 -25.79 13.38
CA LEU A 41 -15.35 -26.01 13.86
C LEU A 41 -14.72 -27.15 13.07
N VAL A 42 -15.35 -28.33 13.05
CA VAL A 42 -14.81 -29.52 12.38
C VAL A 42 -14.47 -29.28 10.90
N THR A 43 -15.31 -28.54 10.18
CA THR A 43 -15.06 -28.20 8.77
C THR A 43 -13.86 -27.28 8.60
N GLN A 44 -13.70 -26.29 9.48
CA GLN A 44 -12.60 -25.34 9.43
C GLN A 44 -11.25 -26.01 9.75
N GLY A 45 -11.17 -26.87 10.76
CA GLY A 45 -9.92 -27.53 11.16
C GLY A 45 -9.47 -28.63 10.22
N ARG A 46 -10.43 -29.21 9.47
CA ARG A 46 -10.12 -30.18 8.43
C ARG A 46 -9.32 -29.55 7.28
N LEU A 47 -9.54 -28.26 7.02
CA LEU A 47 -8.85 -27.51 5.96
C LEU A 47 -7.62 -26.77 6.52
N ILE A 48 -6.68 -26.41 5.63
CA ILE A 48 -5.52 -25.57 5.99
C ILE A 48 -5.97 -24.11 5.94
N LEU A 49 -6.86 -23.74 6.86
CA LEU A 49 -7.39 -22.40 6.98
C LEU A 49 -6.73 -21.69 8.16
N HIS A 50 -6.48 -20.40 7.99
CA HIS A 50 -6.00 -19.53 9.06
C HIS A 50 -7.00 -19.42 10.23
N GLY A 51 -8.29 -19.67 9.98
CA GLY A 51 -9.36 -19.56 10.99
C GLY A 51 -9.10 -20.38 12.25
N SER A 52 -8.50 -21.56 12.12
CA SER A 52 -8.25 -22.50 13.21
C SER A 52 -7.26 -21.97 14.24
N SER A 53 -6.12 -21.42 13.76
CA SER A 53 -5.13 -20.76 14.63
C SER A 53 -5.71 -19.51 15.28
N PHE A 54 -6.44 -18.69 14.51
CA PHE A 54 -7.07 -17.47 15.02
C PHE A 54 -8.06 -17.76 16.15
N LEU A 55 -8.91 -18.77 15.99
CA LEU A 55 -9.93 -19.11 16.97
C LEU A 55 -9.34 -19.75 18.23
N SER A 56 -8.26 -20.53 18.08
CA SER A 56 -7.51 -21.10 19.21
C SER A 56 -6.87 -20.02 20.09
N PHE A 57 -6.15 -19.07 19.49
CA PHE A 57 -5.58 -17.94 20.24
C PHE A 57 -6.66 -17.02 20.82
N THR A 58 -7.78 -16.87 20.14
CA THR A 58 -8.97 -16.18 20.65
C THR A 58 -9.53 -16.85 21.91
N ALA A 59 -9.74 -18.16 21.90
CA ALA A 59 -10.21 -18.91 23.05
C ALA A 59 -9.22 -18.79 24.22
N PHE A 60 -7.91 -18.89 23.94
CA PHE A 60 -6.85 -18.70 24.92
C PHE A 60 -6.89 -17.31 25.57
N THR A 61 -7.03 -16.25 24.78
CA THR A 61 -7.18 -14.88 25.29
C THR A 61 -8.40 -14.76 26.20
N PHE A 62 -9.54 -15.32 25.80
CA PHE A 62 -10.75 -15.30 26.63
C PHE A 62 -10.57 -16.02 27.98
N LEU A 63 -9.90 -17.18 27.99
CA LEU A 63 -9.56 -17.88 29.22
C LEU A 63 -8.70 -17.01 30.15
N CYS A 64 -7.68 -16.34 29.59
CA CYS A 64 -6.77 -15.48 30.34
C CYS A 64 -7.49 -14.24 30.91
N VAL A 65 -8.31 -13.58 30.10
CA VAL A 65 -9.13 -12.44 30.51
C VAL A 65 -10.11 -12.85 31.62
N SER A 66 -10.76 -14.01 31.48
CA SER A 66 -11.73 -14.50 32.46
C SER A 66 -11.06 -14.74 33.81
N ASN A 67 -9.90 -15.40 33.82
CA ASN A 67 -9.11 -15.60 35.03
C ASN A 67 -8.61 -14.27 35.62
N PHE A 68 -8.17 -13.33 34.79
CA PHE A 68 -7.73 -12.00 35.22
C PHE A 68 -8.86 -11.16 35.84
N ILE A 69 -10.09 -11.24 35.31
CA ILE A 69 -11.25 -10.52 35.85
C ILE A 69 -11.71 -11.14 37.17
N LEU A 70 -11.81 -12.48 37.22
CA LEU A 70 -12.49 -13.17 38.31
C LEU A 70 -11.60 -13.42 39.52
N LYS A 71 -10.30 -13.71 39.33
CA LYS A 71 -9.37 -13.84 40.46
C LYS A 71 -9.12 -12.53 41.22
N LYS A 72 -9.42 -11.38 40.60
CA LYS A 72 -9.38 -10.07 41.28
C LYS A 72 -10.57 -9.89 42.25
N LYS A 73 -11.67 -10.62 42.06
CA LYS A 73 -12.93 -10.47 42.82
C LYS A 73 -13.02 -11.38 44.07
N THR A 74 -12.26 -12.47 44.11
CA THR A 74 -12.42 -13.53 45.12
C THR A 74 -11.11 -13.72 45.91
N MET A 75 -10.98 -13.01 47.05
CA MET A 75 -10.12 -13.27 48.23
C MET A 75 -8.63 -13.71 48.07
N SER A 76 -7.76 -13.02 48.84
CA SER A 76 -6.30 -13.22 49.01
C SER A 76 -5.47 -13.09 47.73
N ILE A 77 -5.06 -11.85 47.44
CA ILE A 77 -4.32 -11.49 46.23
C ILE A 77 -2.92 -12.08 46.28
N ASN A 78 -2.71 -13.22 45.62
CA ASN A 78 -1.38 -13.52 45.12
C ASN A 78 -1.13 -12.60 43.91
N TYR A 79 -0.50 -11.44 44.18
CA TYR A 79 -0.24 -10.41 43.16
C TYR A 79 0.50 -10.98 41.95
N PHE A 80 1.38 -11.97 42.16
CA PHE A 80 2.08 -12.67 41.10
C PHE A 80 1.11 -13.32 40.09
N MET A 81 0.06 -14.01 40.57
CA MET A 81 -0.90 -14.67 39.68
C MET A 81 -1.69 -13.67 38.85
N VAL A 82 -2.00 -12.48 39.38
CA VAL A 82 -2.67 -11.42 38.62
C VAL A 82 -1.78 -10.94 37.47
N TRP A 83 -0.48 -10.74 37.74
CA TRP A 83 0.51 -10.38 36.72
C TRP A 83 0.66 -11.46 35.65
N VAL A 84 0.67 -12.74 36.03
CA VAL A 84 0.71 -13.86 35.08
C VAL A 84 -0.49 -13.82 34.13
N TRP A 85 -1.72 -13.76 34.64
CA TRP A 85 -2.91 -13.76 33.79
C TRP A 85 -3.04 -12.51 32.91
N MET A 86 -2.60 -11.36 33.42
CA MET A 86 -2.57 -10.10 32.68
C MET A 86 -1.54 -10.14 31.54
N THR A 87 -0.35 -10.68 31.81
CA THR A 87 0.70 -10.87 30.80
C THR A 87 0.27 -11.89 29.74
N LEU A 88 -0.29 -13.03 30.15
CA LEU A 88 -0.81 -14.05 29.22
C LEU A 88 -1.96 -13.52 28.36
N THR A 89 -2.77 -12.60 28.89
CA THR A 89 -3.79 -11.89 28.08
C THR A 89 -3.13 -11.07 26.98
N GLY A 90 -2.07 -10.33 27.30
CA GLY A 90 -1.28 -9.59 26.32
C GLY A 90 -0.65 -10.48 25.26
N VAL A 91 -0.06 -11.59 25.68
CA VAL A 91 0.50 -12.60 24.76
C VAL A 91 -0.59 -13.17 23.86
N GLY A 92 -1.74 -13.54 24.41
CA GLY A 92 -2.87 -14.05 23.65
C GLY A 92 -3.39 -13.05 22.62
N LEU A 93 -3.42 -11.75 22.94
CA LEU A 93 -3.76 -10.69 21.98
C LEU A 93 -2.71 -10.55 20.88
N GLY A 94 -1.42 -10.58 21.22
CA GLY A 94 -0.34 -10.49 20.23
C GLY A 94 -0.22 -11.70 19.30
N LEU A 95 -0.61 -12.89 19.77
CA LEU A 95 -0.64 -14.11 18.96
C LEU A 95 -1.80 -14.15 17.95
N GLN A 96 -2.77 -13.23 18.03
CA GLN A 96 -3.85 -13.18 17.07
C GLN A 96 -3.31 -12.71 15.72
N CYS A 97 -3.15 -13.66 14.79
CA CYS A 97 -2.64 -13.44 13.44
C CYS A 97 -3.54 -12.53 12.56
N LYS A 98 -4.70 -12.10 13.06
CA LYS A 98 -5.60 -11.14 12.38
C LYS A 98 -6.25 -10.19 13.37
N PHE A 99 -6.22 -8.89 13.05
CA PHE A 99 -7.02 -7.88 13.74
C PHE A 99 -8.48 -7.98 13.32
N GLY A 100 -9.18 -9.01 13.79
CA GLY A 100 -10.63 -9.08 13.64
C GLY A 100 -11.26 -7.84 14.29
N ARG A 101 -11.87 -6.94 13.49
CA ARG A 101 -12.51 -5.70 13.96
C ARG A 101 -13.51 -5.95 15.10
N PHE A 102 -14.20 -7.09 15.07
CA PHE A 102 -15.16 -7.48 16.10
C PHE A 102 -14.52 -7.91 17.43
N PHE A 103 -13.35 -8.56 17.40
CA PHE A 103 -12.70 -9.09 18.60
C PHE A 103 -12.03 -8.00 19.42
N HIS A 104 -11.31 -7.11 18.75
CA HIS A 104 -10.73 -5.91 19.35
C HIS A 104 -11.82 -5.09 20.04
N ASN A 105 -12.94 -4.84 19.37
CA ASN A 105 -14.04 -4.09 19.96
C ASN A 105 -14.63 -4.77 21.22
N GLY A 106 -14.72 -6.09 21.26
CA GLY A 106 -15.22 -6.84 22.42
C GLY A 106 -14.25 -6.80 23.62
N VAL A 107 -12.98 -7.11 23.39
CA VAL A 107 -11.94 -7.11 24.44
C VAL A 107 -11.69 -5.69 24.94
N TYR A 108 -11.55 -4.70 24.05
CA TYR A 108 -11.41 -3.30 24.45
C TYR A 108 -12.64 -2.80 25.19
N ARG A 109 -13.87 -3.12 24.77
CA ARG A 109 -15.07 -2.76 25.54
C ARG A 109 -15.09 -3.39 26.92
N SER A 110 -14.68 -4.65 27.05
CA SER A 110 -14.59 -5.34 28.35
C SER A 110 -13.53 -4.69 29.25
N LEU A 111 -12.37 -4.36 28.68
CA LEU A 111 -11.27 -3.68 29.37
C LEU A 111 -11.65 -2.26 29.78
N SER A 112 -12.27 -1.48 28.89
CA SER A 112 -12.77 -0.13 29.17
C SER A 112 -13.86 -0.15 30.25
N LYS A 113 -14.78 -1.12 30.23
CA LYS A 113 -15.76 -1.31 31.31
C LYS A 113 -15.09 -1.68 32.64
N LYS A 114 -13.98 -2.41 32.60
CA LYS A 114 -13.20 -2.77 33.81
C LYS A 114 -12.44 -1.56 34.36
N ILE A 115 -11.77 -0.79 33.49
CA ILE A 115 -11.10 0.47 33.86
C ILE A 115 -12.12 1.43 34.45
N PHE A 116 -13.26 1.62 33.78
CA PHE A 116 -14.35 2.47 34.24
C PHE A 116 -14.89 2.01 35.60
N ARG A 117 -15.12 0.71 35.82
CA ARG A 117 -15.57 0.19 37.12
C ARG A 117 -14.54 0.36 38.24
N VAL A 118 -13.24 0.21 37.96
CA VAL A 118 -12.18 0.47 38.94
C VAL A 118 -12.14 1.97 39.27
N LEU A 119 -12.34 2.84 38.27
CA LEU A 119 -12.42 4.29 38.46
C LEU A 119 -13.69 4.73 39.21
N SER A 120 -14.81 4.03 39.00
CA SER A 120 -16.14 4.44 39.48
C SER A 120 -16.57 3.79 40.80
N SER A 121 -15.96 2.68 41.21
CA SER A 121 -16.45 1.87 42.34
C SER A 121 -15.70 2.07 43.66
N ASP A 122 -14.53 2.71 43.66
CA ASP A 122 -13.75 2.95 44.88
C ASP A 122 -13.49 4.45 45.07
N LEU A 123 -14.46 5.12 45.70
CA LEU A 123 -14.36 6.52 46.16
C LEU A 123 -13.22 6.76 47.18
N GLY A 124 -12.47 5.72 47.57
CA GLY A 124 -11.33 5.78 48.50
C GLY A 124 -9.98 5.32 47.92
N THR A 125 -9.84 5.09 46.62
CA THR A 125 -8.55 4.70 46.03
C THR A 125 -7.64 5.91 45.79
N SER A 126 -6.38 5.80 46.19
CA SER A 126 -5.39 6.85 45.94
C SER A 126 -5.05 6.96 44.45
N PHE A 127 -4.82 8.19 43.97
CA PHE A 127 -4.42 8.45 42.59
C PHE A 127 -3.21 7.62 42.15
N THR A 128 -2.24 7.42 43.06
CA THR A 128 -1.05 6.60 42.82
C THR A 128 -1.40 5.14 42.51
N GLN A 129 -2.42 4.57 43.16
CA GLN A 129 -2.83 3.18 42.91
C GLN A 129 -3.53 3.03 41.56
N ILE A 130 -4.32 4.03 41.18
CA ILE A 130 -4.95 4.10 39.85
C ILE A 130 -3.88 4.19 38.77
N ALA A 131 -2.89 5.09 38.94
CA ALA A 131 -1.78 5.26 38.01
C ALA A 131 -0.95 3.98 37.85
N LYS A 132 -0.61 3.30 38.95
CA LYS A 132 0.11 2.01 38.92
C LYS A 132 -0.67 0.94 38.16
N ASN A 133 -1.98 0.83 38.39
CA ASN A 133 -2.82 -0.15 37.70
C ASN A 133 -3.01 0.20 36.22
N LEU A 134 -3.14 1.48 35.86
CA LEU A 134 -3.20 1.93 34.48
C LEU A 134 -1.91 1.61 33.73
N PHE A 135 -0.76 1.93 34.33
CA PHE A 135 0.55 1.63 33.78
C PHE A 135 0.75 0.13 33.58
N ALA A 136 0.41 -0.69 34.57
CA ALA A 136 0.51 -2.16 34.46
C ALA A 136 -0.38 -2.72 33.34
N ASN A 137 -1.60 -2.19 33.18
CA ASN A 137 -2.48 -2.58 32.07
C ASN A 137 -1.93 -2.13 30.71
N ALA A 138 -1.39 -0.91 30.60
CA ALA A 138 -0.80 -0.42 29.36
C ALA A 138 0.40 -1.28 28.93
N LEU A 139 1.28 -1.62 29.89
CA LEU A 139 2.42 -2.48 29.63
C LEU A 139 1.99 -3.88 29.15
N CYS A 140 1.08 -4.54 29.86
CA CYS A 140 0.70 -5.91 29.50
C CYS A 140 -0.26 -6.00 28.31
N LEU A 141 -1.19 -5.05 28.13
CA LEU A 141 -2.29 -5.17 27.16
C LEU A 141 -2.09 -4.32 25.89
N ILE A 142 -1.04 -3.50 25.85
CA ILE A 142 -0.66 -2.72 24.66
C ILE A 142 0.78 -3.05 24.26
N VAL A 143 1.74 -2.83 25.15
CA VAL A 143 3.17 -2.96 24.80
C VAL A 143 3.53 -4.41 24.43
N ILE A 144 3.11 -5.40 25.22
CA ILE A 144 3.40 -6.82 24.91
C ILE A 144 2.82 -7.27 23.55
N PRO A 145 1.52 -7.06 23.25
CA PRO A 145 0.98 -7.38 21.93
C PRO A 145 1.73 -6.70 20.77
N VAL A 146 2.08 -5.42 20.92
CA VAL A 146 2.81 -4.66 19.89
C VAL A 146 4.21 -5.23 19.67
N ILE A 147 4.94 -5.57 20.74
CA ILE A 147 6.26 -6.20 20.64
C ILE A 147 6.16 -7.55 19.91
N LEU A 148 5.19 -8.39 20.26
CA LEU A 148 4.98 -9.68 19.58
C LEU A 148 4.65 -9.49 18.10
N TYR A 149 3.80 -8.52 17.77
CA TYR A 149 3.48 -8.18 16.38
C TYR A 149 4.73 -7.78 15.58
N ILE A 150 5.55 -6.88 16.13
CA ILE A 150 6.80 -6.45 15.50
C ILE A 150 7.76 -7.64 15.34
N ILE A 151 7.88 -8.52 16.34
CA ILE A 151 8.73 -9.72 16.26
C ILE A 151 8.26 -10.65 15.13
N PHE A 152 6.95 -10.91 15.01
CA PHE A 152 6.44 -11.76 13.94
C PHE A 152 6.66 -11.15 12.56
N PHE A 153 6.47 -9.84 12.42
CA PHE A 153 6.74 -9.15 11.16
C PHE A 153 8.23 -9.15 10.80
N PHE A 154 9.09 -8.98 11.80
CA PHE A 154 10.54 -9.12 11.66
C PHE A 154 10.93 -10.53 11.20
N ILE A 155 10.38 -11.57 11.84
CA ILE A 155 10.60 -12.97 11.43
C ILE A 155 10.07 -13.22 10.01
N HIS A 156 8.91 -12.65 9.66
CA HIS A 156 8.31 -12.78 8.34
C HIS A 156 9.26 -12.26 7.24
N ILE A 157 9.72 -11.01 7.37
CA ILE A 157 10.66 -10.41 6.41
C ILE A 157 12.02 -11.12 6.44
N ALA A 158 12.48 -11.57 7.62
CA ALA A 158 13.75 -12.28 7.73
C ALA A 158 13.73 -13.66 7.06
N ILE A 159 12.57 -14.29 6.91
CA ILE A 159 12.42 -15.59 6.23
C ILE A 159 12.13 -15.39 4.74
N LEU A 160 11.23 -14.48 4.37
CA LEU A 160 10.85 -14.22 2.98
C LEU A 160 11.82 -13.21 2.35
N LYS A 161 12.98 -13.72 1.93
CA LYS A 161 14.03 -12.92 1.28
C LYS A 161 14.00 -12.97 -0.24
N TYR A 162 13.11 -13.75 -0.84
CA TYR A 162 13.06 -13.94 -2.28
C TYR A 162 11.84 -13.26 -2.86
N GLY A 163 12.02 -12.68 -4.05
CA GLY A 163 10.96 -12.09 -4.86
C GLY A 163 9.91 -13.10 -5.28
N GLY A 164 8.76 -12.60 -5.72
CA GLY A 164 7.64 -13.40 -6.20
C GLY A 164 6.75 -12.57 -7.12
N ALA A 165 5.69 -13.17 -7.65
CA ALA A 165 4.81 -12.52 -8.64
C ALA A 165 4.23 -11.17 -8.18
N ASP A 166 4.04 -11.00 -6.86
CA ASP A 166 3.47 -9.78 -6.29
C ASP A 166 4.52 -8.75 -5.84
N GLU A 167 5.80 -8.94 -6.18
CA GLU A 167 6.86 -8.01 -5.79
C GLU A 167 6.65 -6.61 -6.36
N LEU A 168 6.03 -6.51 -7.54
CA LEU A 168 5.76 -5.26 -8.25
C LEU A 168 4.82 -4.31 -7.48
N TYR A 169 4.06 -4.82 -6.52
CA TYR A 169 3.23 -4.01 -5.62
C TYR A 169 4.00 -3.44 -4.42
N ILE A 170 5.25 -3.88 -4.23
CA ILE A 170 6.11 -3.43 -3.15
C ILE A 170 7.05 -2.35 -3.67
N SER A 171 7.42 -1.40 -2.81
CA SER A 171 8.31 -0.30 -3.18
C SER A 171 9.67 -0.83 -3.68
N PRO A 172 10.31 -0.14 -4.65
CA PRO A 172 11.61 -0.56 -5.18
C PRO A 172 12.70 -0.67 -4.10
N GLU A 173 12.69 0.23 -3.11
CA GLU A 173 13.68 0.24 -2.04
C GLU A 173 13.58 -1.02 -1.18
N PHE A 174 12.36 -1.52 -0.95
CA PHE A 174 12.17 -2.76 -0.24
C PHE A 174 12.48 -3.98 -1.12
N ARG A 175 12.10 -3.95 -2.41
CA ARG A 175 12.49 -5.01 -3.36
C ARG A 175 14.00 -5.19 -3.44
N LYS A 176 14.78 -4.11 -3.37
CA LYS A 176 16.25 -4.14 -3.31
C LYS A 176 16.81 -4.91 -2.10
N THR A 177 16.01 -5.10 -1.04
CA THR A 177 16.41 -5.91 0.12
C THR A 177 16.24 -7.43 -0.09
N LEU A 178 15.63 -7.84 -1.21
CA LEU A 178 15.44 -9.24 -1.58
C LEU A 178 16.68 -9.80 -2.30
N ASN A 179 16.97 -11.09 -2.11
CA ASN A 179 18.19 -11.76 -2.58
C ASN A 179 18.21 -12.00 -4.10
N GLU A 180 17.06 -12.26 -4.71
CA GLU A 180 16.89 -12.46 -6.16
C GLU A 180 16.23 -11.21 -6.73
N TYR A 181 16.97 -10.11 -6.66
CA TYR A 181 16.54 -8.82 -7.17
C TYR A 181 16.57 -8.87 -8.71
N SER A 182 15.42 -8.64 -9.33
CA SER A 182 15.17 -8.70 -10.77
C SER A 182 15.52 -7.40 -11.51
N MET A 183 16.02 -6.37 -10.82
CA MET A 183 16.31 -5.08 -11.44
C MET A 183 17.80 -4.89 -11.67
N ASP A 184 18.13 -4.57 -12.92
CA ASP A 184 19.47 -4.20 -13.34
C ASP A 184 19.85 -2.81 -12.80
N ASP A 185 21.15 -2.60 -12.63
CA ASP A 185 21.68 -1.28 -12.26
C ASP A 185 21.34 -0.26 -13.36
N THR A 186 20.67 0.82 -12.99
CA THR A 186 20.31 1.90 -13.91
C THR A 186 21.28 3.09 -13.79
N PRO A 187 21.72 3.69 -14.91
CA PRO A 187 22.32 5.02 -14.93
C PRO A 187 21.49 6.06 -14.17
N ILE A 188 22.15 6.78 -13.27
CA ILE A 188 21.51 7.75 -12.36
C ILE A 188 21.12 9.05 -13.05
N ASP A 189 21.92 9.52 -14.01
CA ASP A 189 21.74 10.82 -14.66
C ASP A 189 20.84 10.67 -15.89
N VAL A 190 19.74 11.42 -15.90
CA VAL A 190 18.74 11.42 -16.97
C VAL A 190 18.97 12.63 -17.87
N ALA A 191 19.25 12.37 -19.15
CA ALA A 191 19.36 13.40 -20.19
C ALA A 191 18.15 13.40 -21.11
N TYR A 192 18.01 14.46 -21.90
CA TYR A 192 17.19 14.39 -23.12
C TYR A 192 17.67 13.25 -24.04
N ASP A 193 16.78 12.73 -24.85
CA ASP A 193 16.92 11.54 -25.72
C ASP A 193 17.19 10.22 -24.98
N SER A 194 17.10 10.21 -23.65
CA SER A 194 17.16 8.96 -22.88
C SER A 194 15.84 8.20 -22.95
N VAL A 195 15.94 6.88 -23.05
CA VAL A 195 14.81 5.94 -22.95
C VAL A 195 14.65 5.56 -21.47
N ILE A 196 13.48 5.86 -20.92
CA ILE A 196 13.15 5.72 -19.52
C ILE A 196 11.90 4.88 -19.29
N THR A 197 11.73 4.38 -18.07
CA THR A 197 10.44 3.89 -17.57
C THR A 197 9.93 4.82 -16.46
N LEU A 198 8.68 5.25 -16.59
CA LEU A 198 8.01 6.11 -15.61
C LEU A 198 7.16 5.25 -14.68
N ARG A 199 7.39 5.34 -13.37
CA ARG A 199 6.64 4.57 -12.38
C ARG A 199 5.86 5.46 -11.44
N HIS A 200 4.60 5.11 -11.20
CA HIS A 200 3.74 5.83 -10.29
C HIS A 200 3.99 5.40 -8.85
N VAL A 201 4.19 6.38 -7.94
CA VAL A 201 4.62 6.12 -6.55
C VAL A 201 3.59 5.31 -5.75
N VAL A 202 2.29 5.61 -5.90
CA VAL A 202 1.26 5.02 -5.03
C VAL A 202 0.82 3.65 -5.49
N THR A 203 0.63 3.47 -6.80
CA THR A 203 0.11 2.22 -7.37
C THR A 203 1.21 1.23 -7.72
N GLY A 204 2.44 1.71 -7.94
CA GLY A 204 3.59 0.88 -8.27
C GLY A 204 3.60 0.37 -9.71
N GLY A 205 2.71 0.83 -10.59
CA GLY A 205 2.72 0.45 -12.00
C GLY A 205 3.48 1.45 -12.88
N TYR A 206 3.81 1.02 -14.09
CA TYR A 206 4.53 1.78 -15.10
C TYR A 206 3.57 2.50 -16.05
N LEU A 207 3.95 3.68 -16.52
CA LEU A 207 3.27 4.34 -17.63
C LEU A 207 3.44 3.50 -18.89
N HIS A 208 2.33 3.10 -19.50
CA HIS A 208 2.31 2.11 -20.57
C HIS A 208 1.32 2.52 -21.66
N SER A 209 1.67 2.19 -22.90
CA SER A 209 0.78 2.34 -24.05
C SER A 209 0.98 1.18 -25.02
N HIS A 210 -0.08 0.76 -25.68
CA HIS A 210 -0.05 -0.33 -26.66
C HIS A 210 -0.96 0.01 -27.83
N GLN A 211 -0.95 -0.83 -28.89
CA GLN A 211 -1.73 -0.62 -30.11
C GLN A 211 -3.23 -0.90 -29.95
N ILE A 212 -3.84 -0.49 -28.84
CA ILE A 212 -5.28 -0.59 -28.57
C ILE A 212 -5.83 0.84 -28.38
N PRO A 213 -6.76 1.30 -29.22
CA PRO A 213 -7.37 2.62 -29.05
C PRO A 213 -8.41 2.63 -27.93
N TYR A 214 -8.73 3.82 -27.41
CA TYR A 214 -9.87 3.97 -26.51
C TYR A 214 -11.18 3.63 -27.24
N PRO A 215 -12.12 2.88 -26.64
CA PRO A 215 -13.38 2.50 -27.32
C PRO A 215 -14.27 3.67 -27.74
N ARG A 216 -14.08 4.84 -27.12
CA ARG A 216 -14.80 6.08 -27.46
C ARG A 216 -14.13 6.86 -28.59
N SER A 217 -12.83 6.63 -28.83
CA SER A 217 -12.11 7.24 -29.93
C SER A 217 -12.49 6.56 -31.23
N GLN A 218 -12.80 7.36 -32.26
CA GLN A 218 -12.92 6.87 -33.64
C GLN A 218 -11.62 7.09 -34.43
N ASP A 219 -10.65 7.76 -33.82
CA ASP A 219 -9.39 8.14 -34.46
C ASP A 219 -8.33 7.09 -34.13
N ASP A 220 -7.81 6.43 -35.17
CA ASP A 220 -6.72 5.44 -35.09
C ASP A 220 -5.38 6.07 -34.64
N ASP A 221 -5.31 7.41 -34.66
CA ASP A 221 -4.16 8.18 -34.21
C ASP A 221 -4.04 8.21 -32.68
N ILE A 222 -5.12 7.90 -31.95
CA ILE A 222 -5.19 7.95 -30.49
C ILE A 222 -5.20 6.53 -29.91
N LEU A 223 -4.15 6.21 -29.17
CA LEU A 223 -4.01 4.96 -28.42
C LEU A 223 -4.30 5.15 -26.94
N SER A 224 -4.70 4.06 -26.29
CA SER A 224 -4.92 4.03 -24.86
C SER A 224 -3.61 4.29 -24.12
N LEU A 225 -3.72 5.08 -23.06
CA LEU A 225 -2.68 5.22 -22.05
C LEU A 225 -3.19 4.61 -20.76
N LEU A 226 -2.36 3.79 -20.15
CA LEU A 226 -2.73 3.04 -18.98
C LEU A 226 -1.50 2.76 -18.15
N MET A 227 -1.71 2.05 -17.06
CA MET A 227 -0.64 1.66 -16.17
C MET A 227 -0.59 0.15 -16.01
N HIS A 228 0.55 -0.40 -16.44
CA HIS A 228 0.84 -1.81 -16.40
C HIS A 228 1.62 -2.18 -15.15
N VAL A 229 1.33 -3.35 -14.57
CA VAL A 229 2.07 -3.90 -13.43
C VAL A 229 2.83 -5.12 -13.92
N GLY A 230 4.03 -4.86 -14.43
CA GLY A 230 4.89 -5.86 -15.08
C GLY A 230 6.00 -5.17 -15.84
N ASP A 231 7.08 -5.90 -16.11
CA ASP A 231 8.12 -5.44 -17.03
C ASP A 231 7.68 -5.81 -18.46
N ASP A 232 7.56 -4.79 -19.31
CA ASP A 232 7.13 -4.88 -20.70
C ASP A 232 7.90 -3.83 -21.51
N GLU A 233 8.13 -4.10 -22.80
CA GLU A 233 8.78 -3.16 -23.73
C GLU A 233 7.89 -1.95 -24.02
N ASP A 234 6.57 -2.12 -23.93
CA ASP A 234 5.54 -1.08 -24.02
C ASP A 234 5.53 -0.10 -22.81
N ASN A 235 6.48 -0.26 -21.88
CA ASN A 235 6.70 0.70 -20.78
C ASN A 235 7.76 1.76 -21.10
N PHE A 236 8.42 1.67 -22.25
CA PHE A 236 9.54 2.54 -22.60
C PHE A 236 9.08 3.87 -23.22
N TRP A 237 9.61 4.97 -22.67
CA TRP A 237 9.35 6.34 -23.13
C TRP A 237 10.65 7.07 -23.39
N THR A 238 10.74 7.80 -24.49
CA THR A 238 11.87 8.66 -24.81
C THR A 238 11.56 10.10 -24.42
N ILE A 239 12.45 10.73 -23.66
CA ILE A 239 12.29 12.15 -23.31
C ILE A 239 12.90 13.00 -24.41
N ARG A 240 12.07 13.69 -25.20
CA ARG A 240 12.54 14.58 -26.26
C ARG A 240 12.70 16.01 -25.79
N THR A 241 13.68 16.69 -26.36
CA THR A 241 13.84 18.14 -26.22
C THR A 241 12.80 18.87 -27.06
N VAL A 242 12.29 19.98 -26.53
CA VAL A 242 11.33 20.85 -27.23
C VAL A 242 12.07 22.13 -27.60
N LYS A 243 12.16 22.44 -28.89
CA LYS A 243 12.57 23.79 -29.33
C LYS A 243 11.40 24.50 -29.99
N PHE A 244 11.22 25.75 -29.59
CA PHE A 244 10.30 26.66 -30.27
C PHE A 244 10.97 27.09 -31.57
N ALA A 245 10.40 26.74 -32.71
CA ALA A 245 10.88 27.26 -33.98
C ALA A 245 10.63 28.78 -33.99
N GLU A 246 11.70 29.59 -34.04
CA GLU A 246 11.57 31.02 -34.32
C GLU A 246 11.14 31.19 -35.78
N SER A 247 9.83 31.23 -36.03
CA SER A 247 9.32 31.56 -37.36
C SER A 247 9.63 33.04 -37.67
N PRO A 248 10.23 33.37 -38.83
CA PRO A 248 10.55 34.76 -39.20
C PRO A 248 9.33 35.66 -39.37
N GLU A 249 8.11 35.12 -39.39
CA GLU A 249 6.88 35.88 -39.59
C GLU A 249 5.77 35.37 -38.66
N ASN A 250 5.14 36.30 -37.93
CA ASN A 250 4.07 36.15 -36.92
C ASN A 250 2.86 35.29 -37.33
N THR A 251 3.04 33.99 -37.56
CA THR A 251 1.94 33.06 -37.88
C THR A 251 2.18 31.73 -37.18
N LYS A 252 1.72 31.66 -35.91
CA LYS A 252 1.72 30.50 -35.01
C LYS A 252 3.12 29.94 -34.68
N GLU A 253 3.47 29.97 -33.40
CA GLU A 253 4.63 29.24 -32.86
C GLU A 253 4.39 27.74 -33.08
N THR A 254 4.92 27.16 -34.16
CA THR A 254 4.93 25.72 -34.38
C THR A 254 6.12 25.11 -33.62
N GLN A 255 5.84 24.12 -32.78
CA GLN A 255 6.84 23.42 -31.98
C GLN A 255 7.38 22.25 -32.79
N GLU A 256 8.69 22.24 -33.06
CA GLU A 256 9.34 21.19 -33.85
C GLU A 256 10.24 20.34 -32.93
N LEU A 257 10.28 19.03 -33.18
CA LEU A 257 11.28 18.15 -32.57
C LEU A 257 12.66 18.48 -33.13
N GLN A 258 13.66 18.56 -32.24
CA GLN A 258 15.05 18.64 -32.68
C GLN A 258 15.58 17.24 -33.01
N GLU A 259 16.43 17.13 -34.03
CA GLU A 259 17.27 15.94 -34.20
C GLU A 259 18.16 15.73 -32.95
N PRO A 260 18.48 14.47 -32.58
CA PRO A 260 19.23 14.15 -31.38
C PRO A 260 20.51 14.99 -31.27
N GLN A 261 20.68 15.71 -30.17
CA GLN A 261 21.84 16.59 -29.99
C GLN A 261 23.05 15.76 -29.55
N GLU A 262 24.25 16.01 -30.10
CA GLU A 262 25.47 15.30 -29.68
C GLU A 262 25.91 15.60 -28.22
N SER A 263 25.32 16.61 -27.58
CA SER A 263 25.66 17.00 -26.20
C SER A 263 24.61 16.52 -25.21
N LEU A 264 25.09 15.87 -24.14
CA LEU A 264 24.28 15.48 -22.98
C LEU A 264 23.72 16.71 -22.26
N ASP A 265 22.44 17.01 -22.49
CA ASP A 265 21.68 18.05 -21.81
C ASP A 265 20.80 17.42 -20.72
N TRP A 266 20.97 17.85 -19.47
CA TRP A 266 20.24 17.34 -18.31
C TRP A 266 18.89 18.02 -18.14
N ILE A 267 17.95 17.32 -17.51
CA ILE A 267 16.58 17.82 -17.27
C ILE A 267 16.50 18.42 -15.86
N TYR A 268 16.30 19.74 -15.78
CA TYR A 268 16.20 20.49 -14.53
C TYR A 268 14.75 20.68 -14.08
N ASP A 269 14.56 21.09 -12.83
CA ASP A 269 13.23 21.48 -12.32
C ASP A 269 12.62 22.62 -13.16
N GLY A 270 11.35 22.49 -13.52
CA GLY A 270 10.65 23.42 -14.41
C GLY A 270 10.99 23.27 -15.90
N ALA A 271 11.67 22.18 -16.28
CA ALA A 271 11.92 21.88 -17.69
C ALA A 271 10.64 21.42 -18.40
N LEU A 272 10.44 21.91 -19.62
CA LEU A 272 9.36 21.50 -20.50
C LEU A 272 9.85 20.33 -21.37
N ILE A 273 9.18 19.18 -21.26
CA ILE A 273 9.57 17.95 -21.95
C ILE A 273 8.43 17.45 -22.85
N HIS A 274 8.82 16.68 -23.85
CA HIS A 274 7.92 15.86 -24.66
C HIS A 274 8.23 14.38 -24.38
N LEU A 275 7.19 13.58 -24.09
CA LEU A 275 7.34 12.16 -23.82
C LEU A 275 6.79 11.38 -25.01
N GLU A 276 7.70 10.70 -25.71
CA GLU A 276 7.39 9.88 -26.88
C GLU A 276 7.41 8.41 -26.50
N HIS A 277 6.34 7.68 -26.78
CA HIS A 277 6.27 6.24 -26.55
C HIS A 277 7.21 5.52 -27.53
N PHE A 278 8.07 4.63 -27.02
CA PHE A 278 9.16 4.04 -27.79
C PHE A 278 8.67 3.15 -28.95
N GLU A 279 7.71 2.25 -28.70
CA GLU A 279 7.24 1.28 -29.70
C GLU A 279 6.25 1.89 -30.71
N THR A 280 5.43 2.84 -30.26
CA THR A 280 4.33 3.38 -31.09
C THR A 280 4.62 4.75 -31.69
N GLU A 281 5.75 5.38 -31.32
CA GLU A 281 6.19 6.71 -31.77
C GLU A 281 5.09 7.78 -31.56
N ARG A 282 4.35 7.68 -30.45
CA ARG A 282 3.24 8.57 -30.12
C ARG A 282 3.56 9.45 -28.92
N SER A 283 3.06 10.68 -28.96
CA SER A 283 3.20 11.67 -27.90
C SER A 283 2.25 11.37 -26.74
N LEU A 284 2.73 11.54 -25.51
CA LEU A 284 1.88 11.64 -24.34
C LEU A 284 1.00 12.92 -24.42
N HIS A 285 -0.29 12.73 -24.64
CA HIS A 285 -1.22 13.80 -24.96
C HIS A 285 -2.31 13.97 -23.91
N SER A 286 -2.51 15.21 -23.44
CA SER A 286 -3.64 15.53 -22.55
C SER A 286 -4.89 15.93 -23.35
N ASN A 287 -6.01 15.25 -23.11
CA ASN A 287 -7.29 15.57 -23.74
C ASN A 287 -8.12 16.50 -22.85
N ALA A 288 -9.06 17.24 -23.45
CA ALA A 288 -10.09 17.98 -22.72
C ALA A 288 -11.31 17.11 -22.35
N THR A 289 -11.37 15.88 -22.87
CA THR A 289 -12.42 14.89 -22.64
C THR A 289 -12.35 14.33 -21.23
N GLU A 290 -13.50 13.95 -20.67
CA GLU A 290 -13.59 13.26 -19.38
C GLU A 290 -12.90 11.89 -19.42
N ALA A 291 -12.40 11.44 -18.27
CA ALA A 291 -11.77 10.14 -18.11
C ALA A 291 -12.67 8.97 -18.58
N PRO A 292 -12.07 7.85 -19.03
CA PRO A 292 -12.84 6.73 -19.59
C PRO A 292 -13.72 6.02 -18.56
N VAL A 293 -13.27 5.92 -17.30
CA VAL A 293 -13.97 5.19 -16.22
C VAL A 293 -14.34 6.10 -15.07
N SER A 294 -13.41 6.96 -14.66
CA SER A 294 -13.63 7.78 -13.47
C SER A 294 -14.58 8.94 -13.73
N ASP A 295 -15.70 8.93 -13.02
CA ASP A 295 -16.71 9.98 -13.09
C ASP A 295 -16.25 11.21 -12.28
N GLY A 296 -15.66 12.19 -12.96
CA GLY A 296 -15.32 13.46 -12.32
C GLY A 296 -14.81 14.51 -13.30
N GLU A 297 -15.45 15.69 -13.30
CA GLU A 297 -15.05 16.85 -14.14
C GLU A 297 -13.60 17.30 -13.91
N PHE A 298 -13.01 16.95 -12.76
CA PHE A 298 -11.63 17.30 -12.43
C PHE A 298 -10.60 16.35 -13.08
N GLN A 299 -11.01 15.19 -13.60
CA GLN A 299 -10.15 14.20 -14.26
C GLN A 299 -10.44 14.12 -15.74
N LYS A 300 -9.39 14.37 -16.52
CA LYS A 300 -9.42 14.34 -17.97
C LYS A 300 -8.71 13.11 -18.51
N GLU A 301 -9.12 12.66 -19.68
CA GLU A 301 -8.44 11.60 -20.41
C GLU A 301 -7.02 12.02 -20.80
N VAL A 302 -6.09 11.08 -20.75
CA VAL A 302 -4.74 11.21 -21.31
C VAL A 302 -4.57 10.06 -22.28
N SER A 303 -3.94 10.31 -23.42
CA SER A 303 -3.81 9.33 -24.50
C SER A 303 -2.41 9.37 -25.09
N ALA A 304 -2.07 8.37 -25.90
CA ALA A 304 -0.89 8.44 -26.75
C ALA A 304 -1.33 8.81 -28.16
N ARG A 305 -0.91 9.98 -28.67
CA ARG A 305 -1.36 10.53 -29.95
C ARG A 305 -0.24 10.55 -30.98
N LEU A 306 -0.53 10.16 -32.22
CA LEU A 306 0.40 10.32 -33.33
C LEU A 306 0.67 11.80 -33.60
N PHE A 307 1.94 12.17 -33.82
CA PHE A 307 2.34 13.53 -34.09
C PHE A 307 3.27 13.56 -35.31
N GLU A 308 2.82 14.16 -36.42
CA GLU A 308 3.55 14.18 -37.68
C GLU A 308 4.52 15.38 -37.75
N GLY A 309 5.51 15.39 -36.86
CA GLY A 309 6.59 16.40 -36.87
C GLY A 309 6.25 17.76 -36.25
N PHE A 310 4.98 17.99 -35.86
CA PHE A 310 4.55 19.16 -35.10
C PHE A 310 3.95 18.73 -33.75
N LEU A 311 4.40 19.36 -32.68
CA LEU A 311 3.87 19.17 -31.33
C LEU A 311 2.80 20.22 -31.03
N ASP A 312 1.73 19.80 -30.35
CA ASP A 312 0.74 20.71 -29.78
C ASP A 312 1.10 21.05 -28.32
N THR A 313 0.59 22.17 -27.81
CA THR A 313 0.81 22.55 -26.40
C THR A 313 0.24 21.54 -25.40
N THR A 314 -0.71 20.71 -25.83
CA THR A 314 -1.30 19.60 -25.07
C THR A 314 -0.41 18.36 -24.97
N ASP A 315 0.64 18.26 -25.80
CA ASP A 315 1.66 17.22 -25.79
C ASP A 315 2.84 17.52 -24.83
N LEU A 316 2.94 18.78 -24.39
CA LEU A 316 4.06 19.24 -23.59
C LEU A 316 3.79 19.15 -22.10
N TRP A 317 4.76 18.64 -21.36
CA TRP A 317 4.66 18.42 -19.92
C TRP A 317 5.80 19.13 -19.20
N ASN A 318 5.45 19.95 -18.22
CA ASN A 318 6.42 20.59 -17.34
C ASN A 318 6.77 19.64 -16.19
N VAL A 319 8.07 19.43 -15.99
CA VAL A 319 8.60 18.64 -14.88
C VAL A 319 8.66 19.51 -13.64
N GLU A 320 7.99 19.07 -12.58
CA GLU A 320 8.09 19.71 -11.27
C GLU A 320 8.71 18.73 -10.26
N ILE A 321 9.92 19.00 -9.80
CA ILE A 321 10.61 18.20 -8.79
C ILE A 321 10.03 18.50 -7.41
N VAL A 322 9.66 17.46 -6.67
CA VAL A 322 8.89 17.59 -5.43
C VAL A 322 9.59 16.96 -4.23
N GLU A 323 10.09 15.74 -4.38
CA GLU A 323 10.90 15.09 -3.34
C GLU A 323 12.23 14.64 -3.95
N SER A 324 13.30 14.85 -3.19
CA SER A 324 14.66 14.47 -3.56
C SER A 324 15.27 13.61 -2.46
N ASP A 325 16.17 12.69 -2.84
CA ASP A 325 16.93 11.91 -1.87
C ASP A 325 17.96 12.80 -1.17
N LYS A 326 17.97 12.78 0.16
CA LYS A 326 18.92 13.55 0.98
C LYS A 326 20.38 13.14 0.79
N SER A 327 20.61 11.92 0.32
CA SER A 327 21.94 11.41 0.02
C SER A 327 22.51 11.95 -1.30
N ASP A 328 21.65 12.52 -2.15
CA ASP A 328 21.98 13.01 -3.48
C ASP A 328 21.53 14.48 -3.67
N PRO A 329 22.42 15.45 -3.39
CA PRO A 329 22.08 16.87 -3.49
C PRO A 329 21.68 17.32 -4.90
N GLU A 330 22.13 16.65 -5.96
CA GLU A 330 21.79 17.05 -7.33
C GLU A 330 20.35 16.64 -7.69
N SER A 331 19.78 15.66 -6.98
CA SER A 331 18.40 15.19 -7.19
C SER A 331 17.32 16.23 -6.84
N SER A 332 17.68 17.32 -6.14
CA SER A 332 16.79 18.47 -5.94
C SER A 332 16.79 19.49 -7.07
N GLU A 333 17.82 19.47 -7.93
CA GLU A 333 17.96 20.45 -9.02
C GLU A 333 17.62 19.83 -10.39
N ARG A 334 17.94 18.54 -10.58
CA ARG A 334 17.71 17.82 -11.84
C ARG A 334 17.08 16.44 -11.62
N LEU A 335 16.47 15.92 -12.68
CA LEU A 335 15.93 14.56 -12.68
C LEU A 335 17.06 13.53 -12.56
N ARG A 336 16.95 12.67 -11.55
CA ARG A 336 17.82 11.51 -11.36
C ARG A 336 16.97 10.27 -11.17
N ALA A 337 17.33 9.18 -11.85
CA ALA A 337 16.62 7.91 -11.74
C ALA A 337 16.61 7.43 -10.28
N ILE A 338 15.45 6.93 -9.83
CA ILE A 338 15.15 6.46 -8.46
C ILE A 338 15.15 7.55 -7.38
N ASN A 339 16.09 8.50 -7.42
CA ASN A 339 16.33 9.48 -6.37
C ASN A 339 15.41 10.71 -6.43
N THR A 340 14.78 10.97 -7.57
CA THR A 340 13.89 12.13 -7.77
C THR A 340 12.45 11.68 -7.93
N LYS A 341 11.55 12.24 -7.11
CA LYS A 341 10.10 12.16 -7.34
C LYS A 341 9.60 13.51 -7.83
N PHE A 342 8.87 13.47 -8.94
CA PHE A 342 8.39 14.66 -9.62
C PHE A 342 6.93 14.50 -10.02
N ARG A 343 6.34 15.59 -10.50
CA ARG A 343 5.02 15.65 -11.11
C ARG A 343 5.15 16.15 -12.54
N LEU A 344 4.24 15.72 -13.40
CA LEU A 344 4.14 16.20 -14.77
C LEU A 344 2.91 17.09 -14.87
N TYR A 345 3.12 18.37 -15.18
CA TYR A 345 2.06 19.36 -15.32
C TYR A 345 1.86 19.75 -16.77
N ASN A 346 0.63 19.65 -17.27
CA ASN A 346 0.29 20.16 -18.58
C ASN A 346 -0.26 21.59 -18.49
N HIS A 347 0.36 22.52 -19.20
CA HIS A 347 -0.01 23.94 -19.16
C HIS A 347 -1.33 24.27 -19.85
N GLU A 348 -1.65 23.57 -20.94
CA GLU A 348 -2.86 23.80 -21.74
C GLU A 348 -4.10 23.33 -20.98
N THR A 349 -4.08 22.07 -20.53
CA THR A 349 -5.21 21.45 -19.83
C THR A 349 -5.24 21.78 -18.33
N ARG A 350 -4.18 22.41 -17.80
CA ARG A 350 -3.98 22.83 -16.40
C ARG A 350 -4.19 21.71 -15.39
N CYS A 351 -3.58 20.56 -15.67
CA CYS A 351 -3.73 19.37 -14.85
C CYS A 351 -2.41 18.63 -14.70
N TYR A 352 -2.36 17.79 -13.67
CA TYR A 352 -1.23 16.92 -13.39
C TYR A 352 -1.51 15.51 -13.87
N LEU A 353 -0.51 14.84 -14.43
CA LEU A 353 -0.57 13.41 -14.72
C LEU A 353 -0.84 12.64 -13.41
N PHE A 354 -1.88 11.82 -13.43
CA PHE A 354 -2.51 11.28 -12.24
C PHE A 354 -2.86 9.80 -12.45
N SER A 355 -2.73 9.01 -11.39
CA SER A 355 -3.25 7.64 -11.40
C SER A 355 -3.75 7.19 -10.01
N HIS A 356 -4.49 6.09 -9.98
CA HIS A 356 -5.20 5.58 -8.82
C HIS A 356 -5.65 4.14 -9.06
N PHE A 357 -6.09 3.40 -8.03
CA PHE A 357 -6.39 1.96 -8.14
C PHE A 357 -7.71 1.58 -8.86
N ILE A 358 -8.25 2.44 -9.74
CA ILE A 358 -9.40 2.08 -10.57
C ILE A 358 -8.89 1.40 -11.83
N LYS A 359 -9.47 0.24 -12.13
CA LYS A 359 -9.12 -0.55 -13.31
C LYS A 359 -9.97 -0.17 -14.50
N LEU A 360 -9.37 -0.20 -15.67
CA LEU A 360 -10.06 -0.13 -16.94
C LEU A 360 -10.95 -1.37 -17.12
N PRO A 361 -12.08 -1.27 -17.87
CA PRO A 361 -12.88 -2.42 -18.24
C PRO A 361 -12.11 -3.39 -19.14
N ALA A 362 -12.75 -4.48 -19.54
CA ALA A 362 -12.14 -5.57 -20.32
C ALA A 362 -11.41 -5.14 -21.62
N TRP A 363 -11.71 -3.96 -22.19
CA TRP A 363 -10.99 -3.44 -23.35
C TRP A 363 -9.58 -2.93 -23.02
N GLY A 364 -9.31 -2.54 -21.77
CA GLY A 364 -8.00 -2.12 -21.26
C GLY A 364 -7.40 -3.18 -20.32
N SER A 365 -7.67 -4.46 -20.59
CA SER A 365 -7.01 -5.61 -19.94
C SER A 365 -6.99 -5.64 -18.40
N ASP A 366 -7.99 -5.03 -17.74
CA ASP A 366 -8.03 -4.85 -16.27
C ASP A 366 -6.81 -4.11 -15.69
N GLU A 367 -6.14 -3.31 -16.53
CA GLU A 367 -5.03 -2.45 -16.17
C GLU A 367 -5.52 -1.17 -15.50
N ILE A 368 -4.60 -0.38 -14.97
CA ILE A 368 -4.96 0.74 -14.10
C ILE A 368 -5.10 2.03 -14.91
N GLU A 369 -6.14 2.82 -14.60
CA GLU A 369 -6.46 4.05 -15.32
C GLU A 369 -5.41 5.16 -15.05
N VAL A 370 -4.97 5.83 -16.12
CA VAL A 370 -4.13 7.04 -16.08
C VAL A 370 -4.95 8.22 -16.61
N THR A 371 -4.93 9.33 -15.90
CA THR A 371 -5.70 10.54 -16.21
C THR A 371 -4.88 11.81 -15.97
N CYS A 372 -5.44 12.97 -16.31
CA CYS A 372 -4.88 14.26 -15.97
C CYS A 372 -5.84 15.02 -15.06
N ALA A 373 -5.45 15.23 -13.80
CA ALA A 373 -6.31 15.79 -12.77
C ALA A 373 -5.97 17.26 -12.46
N THR A 374 -6.95 18.17 -12.56
CA THR A 374 -6.78 19.61 -12.28
C THR A 374 -6.59 19.91 -10.80
N ASN A 375 -7.24 19.14 -9.93
CA ASN A 375 -7.06 19.19 -8.47
C ASN A 375 -6.54 17.84 -7.96
N ALA A 376 -5.39 17.44 -8.50
CA ALA A 376 -4.76 16.17 -8.18
C ALA A 376 -4.43 16.06 -6.68
N ASN A 377 -4.81 14.94 -6.06
CA ASN A 377 -4.22 14.58 -4.78
C ASN A 377 -2.71 14.45 -4.98
N TYR A 378 -1.95 15.23 -4.21
CA TYR A 378 -0.50 15.28 -4.25
C TYR A 378 0.15 13.90 -4.37
N GLN A 379 -0.24 12.93 -3.52
CA GLN A 379 0.38 11.59 -3.52
C GLN A 379 0.12 10.82 -4.83
N ASN A 380 -1.05 10.98 -5.43
CA ASN A 380 -1.47 10.28 -6.66
C ASN A 380 -1.00 10.99 -7.94
N SER A 381 -0.19 12.04 -7.81
CA SER A 381 0.44 12.74 -8.92
C SER A 381 1.95 12.54 -8.97
N LEU A 382 2.52 11.75 -8.05
CA LEU A 382 3.95 11.53 -7.94
C LEU A 382 4.42 10.40 -8.84
N TRP A 383 5.44 10.70 -9.62
CA TRP A 383 6.12 9.77 -10.52
C TRP A 383 7.63 9.81 -10.24
N TYR A 384 8.32 8.73 -10.57
CA TYR A 384 9.78 8.68 -10.60
C TYR A 384 10.23 7.84 -11.79
N ILE A 385 11.47 8.04 -12.22
CA ILE A 385 12.09 7.25 -13.28
C ILE A 385 12.73 6.04 -12.62
N GLU A 386 12.35 4.83 -13.03
CA GLU A 386 12.90 3.60 -12.45
C GLU A 386 14.10 3.07 -13.24
N THR A 387 13.98 3.00 -14.56
CA THR A 387 15.08 2.65 -15.47
C THR A 387 15.35 3.79 -16.43
N ASN A 388 16.61 3.93 -16.81
CA ASN A 388 17.11 4.98 -17.68
C ASN A 388 18.26 4.43 -18.52
N SER A 389 18.17 4.58 -19.83
CA SER A 389 19.22 4.20 -20.77
C SER A 389 19.38 5.29 -21.82
N HIS A 390 20.62 5.59 -22.18
CA HIS A 390 20.94 6.59 -23.20
C HIS A 390 21.72 5.89 -24.32
N PRO A 391 21.38 6.13 -25.60
CA PRO A 391 22.01 5.47 -26.75
C PRO A 391 23.49 5.83 -26.97
#